data_AF-A0A317SJI6-F1
#
_entry.id   AF-A0A317SJI6-F1
#
_cell.length_a   1.000
_cell.length_b   1.000
_cell.length_c   1.000
_cell.angle_alpha   90.00
_cell.angle_beta   90.00
_cell.angle_gamma   90.00
#
_symmetry.space_group_name_H-M   'P 1'
#
loop_
_entity.id
_entity.type
_entity.pdbx_description
1 polymer ?
#
loop_
_entity_poly.entity_id
_entity_poly.type
_entity_poly.pdbx_seq_one_letter_code
_entity_poly.pdbx_strand_id
1 'polypeptide(L)'
;MQPDGAPIPLENDNRPPFDRFRAGKKTLSVTDLVSGVWCEQQFKYSLERGFKRPTPAMKKGTKLHKVLEEQVHTTVQVEISTKEDQWGLKLFNMCQGLLCLRHGGLTRELSVFGFFNGYFIQGSIDEISYTNPGTHVAAKAPPTVASGETSDSDSDGGVLLPIDLTSPSPPPSTPEHELTVYVSDTKTRSSQTVPRGSQLRATILQLMLYHHLLSGLHAGDVDFTKILENFDLDGSKNFSDNLLAQIASLDSEISLEELLEKNSLWGLWGILQRKLRETINTIGNTLAVSYRSQKYGDIMETKTFEYDEALLTKHLNHTLDWWQGKRPTVGVEIEEAWKCGKCEFEPTCTWRLAKIEELKQAMEAKKKTKRKRSESPRKQKKP
;
A
#
# COMPACT_ATOMS: atom_id res chain seq x y z
N MET A 1 35.91 18.51 -16.07
CA MET A 1 34.52 18.16 -16.44
C MET A 1 34.28 16.74 -15.96
N GLN A 2 33.40 16.54 -14.98
CA GLN A 2 32.99 15.19 -14.61
C GLN A 2 32.11 14.61 -15.73
N PRO A 3 32.25 13.32 -16.08
CA PRO A 3 31.44 12.72 -17.13
C PRO A 3 29.96 12.71 -16.73
N ASP A 4 29.09 13.06 -17.67
CA ASP A 4 27.65 12.89 -17.54
C ASP A 4 27.34 11.43 -17.16
N GLY A 5 26.80 11.21 -15.96
CA GLY A 5 26.38 9.89 -15.48
C GLY A 5 27.12 9.32 -14.27
N ALA A 6 28.10 10.01 -13.68
CA ALA A 6 28.65 9.58 -12.38
C ALA A 6 27.59 9.74 -11.27
N PRO A 7 27.34 8.73 -10.41
CA PRO A 7 26.40 8.85 -9.30
C PRO A 7 26.80 10.01 -8.39
N ILE A 8 25.91 11.01 -8.25
CA ILE A 8 26.11 12.09 -7.27
C ILE A 8 26.15 11.43 -5.90
N PRO A 9 27.21 11.64 -5.09
CA PRO A 9 27.23 11.16 -3.71
C PRO A 9 25.97 11.64 -2.99
N LEU A 10 25.24 10.73 -2.31
CA LEU A 10 23.94 11.04 -1.71
C LEU A 10 23.93 12.26 -0.79
N GLU A 11 25.07 12.55 -0.16
CA GLU A 11 25.28 13.71 0.72
C GLU A 11 25.25 15.06 -0.02
N ASN A 12 25.46 15.05 -1.34
CA ASN A 12 25.48 16.23 -2.21
C ASN A 12 24.26 16.28 -3.17
N ASP A 13 23.36 15.29 -3.12
CA ASP A 13 22.20 15.22 -3.99
C ASP A 13 21.01 16.00 -3.40
N ASN A 14 20.91 17.27 -3.81
CA ASN A 14 19.86 18.20 -3.40
C ASN A 14 18.56 18.08 -4.22
N ARG A 15 18.44 17.11 -5.11
CA ARG A 15 17.21 16.90 -5.87
C ARG A 15 16.05 16.52 -4.94
N PRO A 16 14.79 16.80 -5.32
CA PRO A 16 13.61 16.30 -4.63
C PRO A 16 13.69 14.79 -4.37
N PRO A 17 13.19 14.28 -3.23
CA PRO A 17 13.19 12.84 -2.94
C PRO A 17 12.56 11.98 -4.05
N PHE A 18 11.52 12.47 -4.73
CA PHE A 18 10.93 11.75 -5.85
C PHE A 18 11.94 11.54 -6.98
N ASP A 19 12.64 12.60 -7.38
CA ASP A 19 13.62 12.56 -8.47
C ASP A 19 14.83 11.67 -8.15
N ARG A 20 15.16 11.57 -6.85
CA ARG A 20 16.26 10.72 -6.37
C ARG A 20 15.88 9.25 -6.34
N PHE A 21 14.70 8.92 -5.83
CA PHE A 21 14.37 7.54 -5.45
C PHE A 21 13.26 6.89 -6.28
N ARG A 22 12.46 7.66 -7.02
CA ARG A 22 11.27 7.16 -7.71
C ARG A 22 11.14 7.63 -9.17
N ALA A 23 11.96 8.57 -9.64
CA ALA A 23 11.96 9.01 -11.05
C ALA A 23 12.08 7.85 -12.04
N GLY A 24 12.97 6.88 -11.78
CA GLY A 24 13.13 5.72 -12.69
C GLY A 24 11.89 4.83 -12.79
N LYS A 25 11.09 4.75 -11.72
CA LYS A 25 9.82 3.99 -11.70
C LYS A 25 8.60 4.85 -12.08
N LYS A 26 8.75 6.18 -12.12
CA LYS A 26 7.69 7.17 -12.36
C LYS A 26 6.42 6.91 -11.53
N THR A 27 6.58 6.38 -10.33
CA THR A 27 5.48 5.85 -9.50
C THR A 27 5.78 6.01 -8.02
N LEU A 28 4.75 6.33 -7.24
CA LEU A 28 4.74 6.18 -5.78
C LEU A 28 3.83 5.01 -5.40
N SER A 29 4.32 4.11 -4.56
CA SER A 29 3.45 3.07 -3.99
C SER A 29 2.61 3.62 -2.83
N VAL A 30 1.49 2.97 -2.51
CA VAL A 30 0.76 3.25 -1.26
C VAL A 30 1.69 3.14 -0.05
N THR A 31 2.58 2.15 -0.05
CA THR A 31 3.63 1.98 0.97
C THR A 31 4.58 3.19 1.05
N ASP A 32 4.97 3.79 -0.07
CA ASP A 32 5.79 5.02 -0.09
C ASP A 32 5.09 6.21 0.59
N LEU A 33 3.76 6.27 0.49
CA LEU A 33 2.96 7.36 1.04
C LEU A 33 2.62 7.17 2.52
N VAL A 34 2.69 5.96 3.06
CA VAL A 34 2.37 5.68 4.48
C VAL A 34 3.59 5.34 5.34
N SER A 35 4.72 4.94 4.76
CA SER A 35 5.91 4.52 5.53
C SER A 35 6.49 5.63 6.42
N GLY A 36 6.38 6.89 5.98
CA GLY A 36 6.82 8.05 6.75
C GLY A 36 6.01 8.30 8.03
N VAL A 37 4.81 7.73 8.16
CA VAL A 37 3.92 7.93 9.33
C VAL A 37 4.53 7.38 10.61
N TRP A 38 5.32 6.29 10.53
CA TRP A 38 6.01 5.78 11.71
C TRP A 38 7.11 6.74 12.17
N CYS A 39 7.98 7.13 11.24
CA CYS A 39 9.04 8.13 11.41
C CYS A 39 9.59 8.50 10.03
N GLU A 40 9.32 9.72 9.55
CA GLU A 40 9.75 10.16 8.22
C GLU A 40 11.28 10.24 8.11
N GLN A 41 11.97 10.63 9.20
CA GLN A 41 13.43 10.60 9.25
C GLN A 41 14.01 9.18 9.07
N GLN A 42 13.37 8.16 9.65
CA GLN A 42 13.77 6.77 9.43
C GLN A 42 13.51 6.37 7.98
N PHE A 43 12.35 6.72 7.43
CA PHE A 43 12.00 6.40 6.05
C PHE A 43 12.99 7.01 5.05
N LYS A 44 13.39 8.28 5.24
CA LYS A 44 14.47 8.92 4.47
C LYS A 44 15.76 8.09 4.53
N TYR A 45 16.19 7.70 5.73
CA TYR A 45 17.41 6.89 5.86
C TYR A 45 17.30 5.53 5.20
N SER A 46 16.13 4.89 5.23
CA SER A 46 15.92 3.62 4.52
C SER A 46 15.99 3.80 3.00
N LEU A 47 15.53 4.92 2.44
CA LEU A 47 15.71 5.22 1.02
C LEU A 47 17.17 5.47 0.65
N GLU A 48 17.93 6.14 1.51
CA GLU A 48 19.33 6.51 1.27
C GLU A 48 20.31 5.35 1.52
N ARG A 49 20.08 4.57 2.57
CA ARG A 49 21.02 3.56 3.08
C ARG A 49 20.55 2.13 2.85
N GLY A 50 19.36 1.96 2.28
CA GLY A 50 18.72 0.67 2.06
C GLY A 50 17.74 0.28 3.18
N PHE A 51 16.77 -0.55 2.80
CA PHE A 51 15.78 -1.09 3.72
C PHE A 51 16.34 -2.27 4.52
N LYS A 52 15.79 -2.48 5.72
CA LYS A 52 16.11 -3.65 6.56
C LYS A 52 15.91 -4.95 5.79
N ARG A 53 16.84 -5.89 5.97
CA ARG A 53 16.65 -7.27 5.50
C ARG A 53 15.39 -7.86 6.16
N PRO A 54 14.58 -8.64 5.41
CA PRO A 54 13.38 -9.27 5.95
C PRO A 54 13.68 -10.10 7.21
N THR A 55 13.01 -9.76 8.30
CA THR A 55 13.13 -10.51 9.56
C THR A 55 12.38 -11.85 9.47
N PRO A 56 12.68 -12.83 10.34
CA PRO A 56 11.91 -14.08 10.39
C PRO A 56 10.41 -13.87 10.58
N ALA A 57 10.01 -12.83 11.34
CA ALA A 57 8.62 -12.46 11.51
C ALA A 57 8.00 -11.88 10.22
N MET A 58 8.75 -11.10 9.45
CA MET A 58 8.30 -10.60 8.15
C MET A 58 8.11 -11.74 7.15
N LYS A 59 9.07 -12.68 7.07
CA LYS A 59 8.96 -13.86 6.20
C LYS A 59 7.75 -14.73 6.53
N LYS A 60 7.47 -14.96 7.82
CA LYS A 60 6.25 -15.64 8.26
C LYS A 60 4.98 -14.90 7.85
N GLY A 61 5.01 -13.57 7.93
CA GLY A 61 3.93 -12.72 7.43
C GLY A 61 3.69 -12.92 5.95
N THR A 62 4.73 -12.78 5.12
CA THR A 62 4.67 -13.01 3.66
C THR A 62 4.11 -14.39 3.34
N LYS A 63 4.59 -15.45 4.00
CA LYS A 63 4.06 -16.80 3.79
C LYS A 63 2.57 -16.91 4.11
N LEU A 64 2.10 -16.24 5.17
CA LEU A 64 0.68 -16.24 5.51
C LEU A 64 -0.16 -15.49 4.46
N HIS A 65 0.29 -14.33 3.97
CA HIS A 65 -0.40 -13.62 2.88
C HIS A 65 -0.48 -14.48 1.63
N LYS A 66 0.61 -15.15 1.25
CA LYS A 66 0.62 -16.08 0.12
C LYS A 66 -0.41 -17.20 0.30
N VAL A 67 -0.48 -17.81 1.49
CA VAL A 67 -1.50 -18.83 1.79
C VAL A 67 -2.92 -18.28 1.70
N LEU A 68 -3.15 -17.02 2.11
CA LEU A 68 -4.47 -16.39 1.98
C LEU A 68 -4.82 -16.10 0.53
N GLU A 69 -3.87 -15.61 -0.26
CA GLU A 69 -4.01 -15.40 -1.71
C GLU A 69 -4.34 -16.71 -2.43
N GLU A 70 -3.59 -17.78 -2.12
CA GLU A 70 -3.79 -19.14 -2.63
C GLU A 70 -5.13 -19.78 -2.22
N GLN A 71 -5.94 -19.15 -1.35
CA GLN A 71 -7.31 -19.61 -1.06
C GLN A 71 -8.30 -19.23 -2.15
N VAL A 72 -8.02 -18.15 -2.90
CA VAL A 72 -8.94 -17.59 -3.89
C VAL A 72 -8.32 -17.54 -5.28
N HIS A 73 -6.99 -17.56 -5.40
CA HIS A 73 -6.29 -17.51 -6.66
C HIS A 73 -5.24 -18.63 -6.80
N THR A 74 -5.10 -19.19 -8.00
CA THR A 74 -3.93 -19.97 -8.42
C THR A 74 -3.08 -19.11 -9.33
N THR A 75 -1.76 -19.06 -9.07
CA THR A 75 -0.83 -18.33 -9.92
C THR A 75 -0.28 -19.21 -11.03
N VAL A 76 -0.47 -18.80 -12.28
CA VAL A 76 0.10 -19.44 -13.48
C VAL A 76 1.15 -18.51 -14.08
N GLN A 77 2.39 -18.99 -14.21
CA GLN A 77 3.46 -18.16 -14.79
C GLN A 77 3.23 -17.96 -16.30
N VAL A 78 3.42 -16.73 -16.76
CA VAL A 78 3.36 -16.30 -18.15
C VAL A 78 4.63 -15.58 -18.55
N GLU A 79 4.93 -15.60 -19.84
CA GLU A 79 6.13 -14.99 -20.39
C GLU A 79 5.81 -13.58 -20.91
N ILE A 80 6.41 -12.58 -20.28
CA ILE A 80 6.25 -11.17 -20.66
C ILE A 80 7.38 -10.78 -21.61
N SER A 81 7.03 -10.32 -22.81
CA SER A 81 8.01 -9.90 -23.83
C SER A 81 8.11 -8.39 -23.97
N THR A 82 7.04 -7.66 -23.66
CA THR A 82 6.95 -6.20 -23.85
C THR A 82 6.44 -5.48 -22.60
N LYS A 83 6.63 -4.16 -22.53
CA LYS A 83 6.02 -3.34 -21.47
C LYS A 83 4.50 -3.32 -21.59
N GLU A 84 3.98 -3.39 -22.81
CA GLU A 84 2.55 -3.52 -23.07
C GLU A 84 2.00 -4.83 -22.52
N ASP A 85 2.71 -5.95 -22.71
CA ASP A 85 2.33 -7.26 -22.13
C ASP A 85 2.27 -7.20 -20.60
N GLN A 86 3.24 -6.54 -19.96
CA GLN A 86 3.25 -6.39 -18.50
C GLN A 86 2.02 -5.64 -17.99
N TRP A 87 1.66 -4.54 -18.64
CA TRP A 87 0.46 -3.78 -18.31
C TRP A 87 -0.81 -4.54 -18.69
N GLY A 88 -0.81 -5.27 -19.79
CA GLY A 88 -1.90 -6.14 -20.20
C GLY A 88 -2.19 -7.21 -19.17
N LEU A 89 -1.14 -7.89 -18.67
CA LEU A 89 -1.25 -8.86 -17.58
C LEU A 89 -1.81 -8.23 -16.31
N LYS A 90 -1.36 -7.01 -15.95
CA LYS A 90 -1.90 -6.29 -14.79
C LYS A 90 -3.40 -6.03 -14.93
N LEU A 91 -3.86 -5.55 -16.08
CA LEU A 91 -5.28 -5.31 -16.36
C LEU A 91 -6.09 -6.62 -16.37
N PHE A 92 -5.52 -7.67 -16.94
CA PHE A 92 -6.12 -9.01 -16.98
C PHE A 92 -6.30 -9.58 -15.56
N ASN A 93 -5.27 -9.51 -14.72
CA ASN A 93 -5.33 -9.95 -13.32
C ASN A 93 -6.38 -9.17 -12.52
N MET A 94 -6.56 -7.88 -12.79
CA MET A 94 -7.66 -7.12 -12.19
C MET A 94 -9.03 -7.65 -12.64
N CYS A 95 -9.20 -8.03 -13.91
CA CYS A 95 -10.42 -8.66 -14.40
C CYS A 95 -10.68 -10.01 -13.71
N GLN A 96 -9.64 -10.82 -13.48
CA GLN A 96 -9.76 -12.09 -12.75
C GLN A 96 -10.10 -11.88 -11.27
N GLY A 97 -9.52 -10.86 -10.62
CA GLY A 97 -9.90 -10.50 -9.26
C GLY A 97 -11.36 -10.09 -9.15
N LEU A 98 -11.88 -9.33 -10.12
CA LEU A 98 -13.31 -8.97 -10.16
C LEU A 98 -14.21 -10.16 -10.46
N LEU A 99 -13.74 -11.13 -11.25
CA LEU A 99 -14.44 -12.39 -11.48
C LEU A 99 -14.53 -13.21 -10.19
N CYS A 100 -13.41 -13.33 -9.48
CA CYS A 100 -13.35 -13.98 -8.17
C CYS A 100 -14.31 -13.32 -7.17
N LEU A 101 -14.33 -11.99 -7.12
CA LEU A 101 -15.25 -11.24 -6.27
C LEU A 101 -16.72 -11.49 -6.64
N ARG A 102 -17.06 -11.49 -7.93
CA ARG A 102 -18.43 -11.69 -8.42
C ARG A 102 -19.00 -13.06 -8.04
N HIS A 103 -18.23 -14.13 -8.18
CA HIS A 103 -18.70 -15.50 -7.93
C HIS A 103 -18.46 -15.97 -6.50
N GLY A 104 -17.31 -15.62 -5.91
CA GLY A 104 -16.90 -16.06 -4.58
C GLY A 104 -17.22 -15.07 -3.44
N GLY A 105 -17.62 -13.84 -3.75
CA GLY A 105 -17.92 -12.79 -2.77
C GLY A 105 -16.69 -12.17 -2.10
N LEU A 106 -15.49 -12.54 -2.55
CA LEU A 106 -14.20 -12.08 -2.03
C LEU A 106 -13.13 -12.12 -3.12
N THR A 107 -12.21 -11.18 -3.13
CA THR A 107 -10.93 -11.28 -3.86
C THR A 107 -9.78 -10.73 -3.01
N ARG A 108 -8.54 -11.07 -3.37
CA ARG A 108 -7.31 -10.68 -2.68
C ARG A 108 -6.25 -10.18 -3.66
N GLU A 109 -5.34 -9.35 -3.16
CA GLU A 109 -4.25 -8.77 -3.96
C GLU A 109 -4.74 -8.03 -5.23
N LEU A 110 -5.87 -7.32 -5.11
CA LEU A 110 -6.40 -6.55 -6.24
C LEU A 110 -5.56 -5.29 -6.45
N SER A 111 -4.89 -5.22 -7.60
CA SER A 111 -4.17 -4.01 -8.01
C SER A 111 -5.09 -2.81 -8.15
N VAL A 112 -4.68 -1.66 -7.62
CA VAL A 112 -5.37 -0.37 -7.78
C VAL A 112 -4.37 0.73 -8.09
N PHE A 113 -4.80 1.75 -8.84
CA PHE A 113 -3.94 2.86 -9.22
C PHE A 113 -4.74 4.10 -9.62
N GLY A 114 -4.08 5.24 -9.64
CA GLY A 114 -4.67 6.53 -9.98
C GLY A 114 -3.64 7.65 -9.91
N PHE A 115 -4.10 8.89 -10.09
CA PHE A 115 -3.24 10.08 -10.00
C PHE A 115 -3.65 10.96 -8.82
N PHE A 116 -2.65 11.53 -8.15
CA PHE A 116 -2.88 12.59 -7.17
C PHE A 116 -1.79 13.66 -7.31
N ASN A 117 -2.19 14.92 -7.48
CA ASN A 117 -1.30 16.06 -7.75
C ASN A 117 -0.25 15.78 -8.86
N GLY A 118 -0.66 15.07 -9.92
CA GLY A 118 0.20 14.71 -11.06
C GLY A 118 1.12 13.51 -10.84
N TYR A 119 1.13 12.90 -9.65
CA TYR A 119 1.89 11.69 -9.38
C TYR A 119 1.05 10.45 -9.61
N PHE A 120 1.60 9.49 -10.36
CA PHE A 120 1.00 8.16 -10.47
C PHE A 120 1.21 7.38 -9.18
N ILE A 121 0.11 6.90 -8.59
CA ILE A 121 0.07 6.14 -7.35
C ILE A 121 -0.47 4.75 -7.64
N GLN A 122 0.14 3.72 -7.07
CA GLN A 122 -0.36 2.34 -7.17
C GLN A 122 -0.29 1.58 -5.85
N GLY A 123 -1.11 0.55 -5.71
CA GLY A 123 -1.13 -0.36 -4.57
C GLY A 123 -1.77 -1.69 -4.90
N SER A 124 -1.70 -2.62 -3.95
CA SER A 124 -2.41 -3.91 -3.97
C SER A 124 -3.28 -3.98 -2.73
N ILE A 125 -4.58 -4.21 -2.92
CA ILE A 125 -5.53 -4.35 -1.83
C ILE A 125 -5.51 -5.81 -1.37
N ASP A 126 -5.11 -6.05 -0.12
CA ASP A 126 -5.05 -7.40 0.45
C ASP A 126 -6.37 -8.16 0.31
N GLU A 127 -7.50 -7.49 0.52
CA GLU A 127 -8.82 -8.13 0.52
C GLU A 127 -9.95 -7.13 0.17
N ILE A 128 -10.86 -7.57 -0.70
CA ILE A 128 -12.13 -6.88 -1.03
C ILE A 128 -13.27 -7.90 -0.91
N SER A 129 -14.32 -7.58 -0.15
CA SER A 129 -15.48 -8.47 0.05
C SER A 129 -16.80 -7.73 -0.03
N TYR A 130 -17.89 -8.43 -0.38
CA TYR A 130 -19.27 -7.93 -0.14
C TYR A 130 -19.68 -7.97 1.34
N THR A 131 -18.89 -8.63 2.18
CA THR A 131 -19.20 -8.79 3.60
C THR A 131 -18.83 -7.53 4.38
N ASN A 132 -19.81 -6.88 5.01
CA ASN A 132 -19.54 -5.72 5.86
C ASN A 132 -18.72 -6.13 7.11
N PRO A 133 -17.54 -5.56 7.33
CA PRO A 133 -16.70 -5.95 8.46
C PRO A 133 -17.27 -5.51 9.82
N GLY A 134 -18.18 -4.54 9.87
CA GLY A 134 -18.84 -4.06 11.08
C GLY A 134 -19.95 -4.97 11.62
N THR A 135 -20.45 -5.91 10.82
CA THR A 135 -21.53 -6.83 11.21
C THR A 135 -21.02 -8.21 11.63
N HIS A 136 -19.74 -8.52 11.41
CA HIS A 136 -19.17 -9.84 11.67
C HIS A 136 -18.50 -9.96 13.05
N VAL A 137 -19.02 -10.87 13.87
CA VAL A 137 -18.28 -11.51 14.96
C VAL A 137 -17.47 -12.65 14.32
N ALA A 138 -16.15 -12.50 14.23
CA ALA A 138 -15.30 -13.49 13.57
C ALA A 138 -15.53 -14.91 14.14
N ALA A 139 -15.93 -15.86 13.29
CA ALA A 139 -15.91 -17.27 13.65
C ALA A 139 -14.45 -17.72 13.80
N LYS A 140 -14.13 -18.33 14.95
CA LYS A 140 -12.83 -18.95 15.23
C LYS A 140 -12.65 -20.23 14.39
N ALA A 141 -12.44 -20.10 13.09
CA ALA A 141 -11.96 -21.22 12.28
C ALA A 141 -10.47 -20.99 11.96
N PRO A 142 -9.55 -21.83 12.45
CA PRO A 142 -8.16 -21.76 12.06
C PRO A 142 -8.00 -22.19 10.60
N PRO A 143 -7.23 -21.46 9.77
CA PRO A 143 -6.81 -21.99 8.48
C PRO A 143 -5.85 -23.16 8.70
N THR A 144 -6.07 -24.26 7.99
CA THR A 144 -5.17 -25.42 7.95
C THR A 144 -3.83 -24.98 7.34
N VAL A 145 -2.79 -24.92 8.16
CA VAL A 145 -1.42 -24.63 7.70
C VAL A 145 -0.94 -25.80 6.83
N ALA A 146 -0.98 -25.63 5.50
CA ALA A 146 -0.36 -26.57 4.59
C ALA A 146 1.16 -26.54 4.79
N SER A 147 1.73 -27.65 5.22
CA SER A 147 3.16 -27.92 5.28
C SER A 147 3.68 -28.19 3.86
N GLY A 148 3.75 -27.14 3.04
CA GLY A 148 4.40 -27.16 1.74
C GLY A 148 5.60 -26.23 1.72
N GLU A 149 6.73 -26.72 1.20
CA GLU A 149 7.81 -25.88 0.70
C GLU A 149 7.31 -25.23 -0.59
N THR A 150 6.78 -24.01 -0.49
CA THR A 150 6.41 -23.21 -1.66
C THR A 150 7.50 -22.19 -1.92
N SER A 151 7.92 -22.09 -3.19
CA SER A 151 8.99 -21.22 -3.67
C SER A 151 8.69 -19.73 -3.41
N ASP A 152 9.67 -19.04 -2.83
CA ASP A 152 9.67 -17.59 -2.60
C ASP A 152 10.01 -16.83 -3.89
N SER A 153 9.13 -16.87 -4.90
CA SER A 153 9.27 -16.02 -6.09
C SER A 153 8.15 -14.99 -6.13
N ASP A 154 8.46 -13.76 -5.75
CA ASP A 154 7.78 -12.55 -6.25
C ASP A 154 8.02 -12.53 -7.77
N SER A 155 7.17 -13.20 -8.54
CA SER A 155 7.31 -13.19 -10.00
C SER A 155 6.40 -12.12 -10.59
N ASP A 156 7.04 -11.08 -11.12
CA ASP A 156 6.49 -10.13 -12.07
C ASP A 156 6.21 -10.91 -13.38
N GLY A 157 5.14 -11.70 -13.39
CA GLY A 157 4.87 -12.67 -14.46
C GLY A 157 3.80 -13.72 -14.17
N GLY A 158 3.02 -13.62 -13.09
CA GLY A 158 1.94 -14.57 -12.80
C GLY A 158 0.56 -14.06 -13.23
N VAL A 159 -0.23 -14.90 -13.90
CA VAL A 159 -1.69 -14.76 -14.00
C VAL A 159 -2.35 -15.31 -12.74
N LEU A 160 -3.28 -14.56 -12.14
CA LEU A 160 -4.08 -15.01 -11.01
C LEU A 160 -5.42 -15.58 -11.50
N LEU A 161 -5.65 -16.87 -11.34
CA LEU A 161 -6.90 -17.54 -11.74
C LEU A 161 -7.77 -17.87 -10.52
N PRO A 162 -9.08 -17.55 -10.50
CA PRO A 162 -9.96 -17.90 -9.40
C PRO A 162 -9.98 -19.42 -9.13
N ILE A 163 -9.87 -19.83 -7.86
CA ILE A 163 -10.01 -21.24 -7.45
C ILE A 163 -11.48 -21.58 -7.24
N ASP A 164 -11.91 -22.71 -7.82
CA ASP A 164 -13.20 -23.37 -7.58
C ASP A 164 -14.45 -22.51 -7.85
N LEU A 165 -14.65 -22.12 -9.12
CA LEU A 165 -15.93 -21.60 -9.62
C LEU A 165 -17.01 -22.69 -9.73
N THR A 166 -16.66 -23.96 -9.45
CA THR A 166 -17.50 -25.14 -9.68
C THR A 166 -18.26 -25.63 -8.46
N SER A 167 -17.93 -25.16 -7.26
CA SER A 167 -18.76 -25.38 -6.08
C SER A 167 -20.00 -24.49 -6.14
N PRO A 168 -21.23 -25.04 -6.22
CA PRO A 168 -22.47 -24.26 -6.17
C PRO A 168 -22.70 -23.84 -4.72
N SER A 169 -21.80 -23.02 -4.18
CA SER A 169 -22.21 -22.12 -3.12
C SER A 169 -23.22 -21.18 -3.77
N PRO A 170 -24.48 -21.12 -3.28
CA PRO A 170 -25.43 -20.18 -3.84
C PRO A 170 -24.74 -18.81 -3.83
N PRO A 171 -24.89 -17.99 -4.88
CA PRO A 171 -24.51 -16.59 -4.76
C PRO A 171 -25.11 -16.12 -3.43
N PRO A 172 -24.36 -15.39 -2.59
CA PRO A 172 -24.96 -14.85 -1.38
C PRO A 172 -26.31 -14.29 -1.80
N SER A 173 -27.37 -14.67 -1.10
CA SER A 173 -28.71 -14.15 -1.33
C SER A 173 -28.76 -12.67 -0.90
N THR A 174 -27.73 -11.90 -1.27
CA THR A 174 -27.80 -10.48 -1.47
C THR A 174 -28.89 -10.27 -2.49
N PRO A 175 -29.99 -9.60 -2.12
CA PRO A 175 -30.92 -9.07 -3.10
C PRO A 175 -30.10 -8.39 -4.20
N GLU A 176 -30.53 -8.47 -5.45
CA GLU A 176 -29.90 -7.80 -6.61
C GLU A 176 -29.74 -6.27 -6.43
N HIS A 177 -30.19 -5.72 -5.30
CA HIS A 177 -30.05 -4.34 -4.89
C HIS A 177 -28.92 -4.18 -3.87
N GLU A 178 -27.80 -3.70 -4.41
CA GLU A 178 -26.64 -3.07 -3.75
C GLU A 178 -25.44 -3.99 -3.43
N LEU A 179 -24.69 -4.38 -4.48
CA LEU A 179 -23.35 -4.98 -4.37
C LEU A 179 -22.35 -3.96 -3.78
N THR A 180 -22.41 -3.80 -2.46
CA THR A 180 -21.50 -2.94 -1.70
C THR A 180 -20.26 -3.72 -1.34
N VAL A 181 -19.09 -3.23 -1.74
CA VAL A 181 -17.80 -3.84 -1.40
C VAL A 181 -17.09 -3.09 -0.27
N TYR A 182 -16.30 -3.81 0.51
CA TYR A 182 -15.53 -3.27 1.63
C TYR A 182 -14.06 -3.64 1.46
N VAL A 183 -13.18 -2.69 1.80
CA VAL A 183 -11.73 -2.85 1.74
C VAL A 183 -11.20 -3.29 3.10
N SER A 184 -10.45 -4.38 3.12
CA SER A 184 -9.80 -4.89 4.32
C SER A 184 -8.32 -5.18 4.09
N ASP A 185 -7.55 -5.08 5.18
CA ASP A 185 -6.13 -5.36 5.23
C ASP A 185 -5.86 -6.45 6.27
N THR A 186 -4.90 -7.33 6.01
CA THR A 186 -4.50 -8.36 6.97
C THR A 186 -3.14 -8.02 7.54
N LYS A 187 -3.03 -7.97 8.88
CA LYS A 187 -1.74 -7.80 9.56
C LYS A 187 -1.42 -9.01 10.42
N THR A 188 -0.26 -9.61 10.17
CA THR A 188 0.22 -10.75 10.97
C THR A 188 0.97 -10.28 12.22
N ARG A 189 0.78 -10.98 13.33
CA ARG A 189 1.43 -10.66 14.62
C ARG A 189 2.06 -11.89 15.26
N SER A 190 3.28 -11.72 15.75
CA SER A 190 3.93 -12.69 16.64
C SER A 190 3.45 -12.59 18.09
N SER A 191 2.91 -11.42 18.47
CA SER A 191 2.38 -11.12 19.80
C SER A 191 0.86 -11.15 19.78
N GLN A 192 0.26 -11.58 20.90
CA GLN A 192 -1.20 -11.59 21.08
C GLN A 192 -1.80 -10.18 21.32
N THR A 193 -0.97 -9.14 21.44
CA THR A 193 -1.45 -7.77 21.70
C THR A 193 -1.56 -6.97 20.42
N VAL A 194 -2.76 -6.50 20.08
CA VAL A 194 -3.04 -5.68 18.89
C VAL A 194 -2.61 -4.21 19.08
N PRO A 195 -2.12 -3.51 18.04
CA PRO A 195 -1.63 -2.14 18.19
C PRO A 195 -2.77 -1.18 18.55
N ARG A 196 -2.41 -0.06 19.18
CA ARG A 196 -3.34 0.98 19.61
C ARG A 196 -2.78 2.37 19.32
N GLY A 197 -3.66 3.36 19.25
CA GLY A 197 -3.31 4.76 19.06
C GLY A 197 -2.51 4.98 17.77
N SER A 198 -1.42 5.71 17.86
CA SER A 198 -0.62 6.13 16.71
C SER A 198 0.01 4.99 15.90
N GLN A 199 0.12 3.78 16.48
CA GLN A 199 0.61 2.60 15.77
C GLN A 199 -0.34 2.15 14.65
N LEU A 200 -1.62 2.54 14.71
CA LEU A 200 -2.64 2.21 13.70
C LEU A 200 -2.68 3.23 12.56
N ARG A 201 -2.09 4.41 12.73
CA ARG A 201 -2.27 5.54 11.81
C ARG A 201 -1.83 5.21 10.39
N ALA A 202 -0.71 4.49 10.23
CA ALA A 202 -0.23 4.06 8.91
C ALA A 202 -1.21 3.09 8.23
N THR A 203 -1.73 2.11 8.98
CA THR A 203 -2.73 1.14 8.48
C THR A 203 -4.03 1.82 8.08
N ILE A 204 -4.53 2.77 8.89
CA ILE A 204 -5.75 3.52 8.57
C ILE A 204 -5.56 4.33 7.27
N LEU A 205 -4.45 5.05 7.14
CA LEU A 205 -4.15 5.83 5.94
C LEU A 205 -3.94 4.94 4.70
N GLN A 206 -3.34 3.76 4.87
CA GLN A 206 -3.18 2.76 3.80
C GLN A 206 -4.55 2.29 3.29
N LEU A 207 -5.46 1.90 4.20
CA LEU A 207 -6.82 1.50 3.86
C LEU A 207 -7.61 2.63 3.17
N MET A 208 -7.51 3.86 3.70
CA MET A 208 -8.14 5.03 3.08
C MET A 208 -7.60 5.28 1.67
N LEU A 209 -6.29 5.13 1.46
CA LEU A 209 -5.70 5.32 0.14
C LEU A 209 -6.14 4.22 -0.85
N TYR A 210 -6.22 2.97 -0.41
CA TYR A 210 -6.79 1.88 -1.21
C TYR A 210 -8.24 2.13 -1.60
N HIS A 211 -9.07 2.54 -0.63
CA HIS A 211 -10.45 2.94 -0.89
C HIS A 211 -10.54 4.07 -1.91
N HIS A 212 -9.74 5.12 -1.75
CA HIS A 212 -9.71 6.26 -2.68
C HIS A 212 -9.33 5.85 -4.11
N LEU A 213 -8.29 5.02 -4.26
CA LEU A 213 -7.85 4.53 -5.58
C LEU A 213 -8.90 3.61 -6.23
N LEU A 214 -9.50 2.71 -5.46
CA LEU A 214 -10.58 1.84 -5.95
C LEU A 214 -11.80 2.68 -6.36
N SER A 215 -12.15 3.70 -5.58
CA SER A 215 -13.26 4.62 -5.89
C SER A 215 -13.01 5.39 -7.18
N GLY A 216 -11.80 5.92 -7.39
CA GLY A 216 -11.45 6.60 -8.64
C GLY A 216 -11.50 5.68 -9.86
N LEU A 217 -11.06 4.41 -9.72
CA LEU A 217 -11.19 3.42 -10.78
C LEU A 217 -12.65 3.09 -11.10
N HIS A 218 -13.48 2.91 -10.07
CA HIS A 218 -14.91 2.59 -10.20
C HIS A 218 -15.71 3.76 -10.82
N ALA A 219 -15.42 4.99 -10.40
CA ALA A 219 -16.04 6.21 -10.94
C ALA A 219 -15.61 6.53 -12.38
N GLY A 220 -14.49 5.95 -12.85
CA GLY A 220 -13.92 6.25 -14.17
C GLY A 220 -13.06 7.51 -14.20
N ASP A 221 -12.59 7.98 -13.04
CA ASP A 221 -11.76 9.20 -12.90
C ASP A 221 -10.31 9.00 -13.33
N VAL A 222 -9.89 7.75 -13.58
CA VAL A 222 -8.54 7.42 -14.00
C VAL A 222 -8.37 7.63 -15.49
N ASP A 223 -7.63 8.68 -15.84
CA ASP A 223 -7.22 9.00 -17.20
C ASP A 223 -6.13 8.02 -17.69
N PHE A 224 -6.54 7.02 -18.47
CA PHE A 224 -5.64 5.99 -18.98
C PHE A 224 -4.61 6.53 -19.98
N THR A 225 -4.93 7.61 -20.71
CA THR A 225 -3.97 8.26 -21.63
C THR A 225 -2.74 8.75 -20.85
N LYS A 226 -2.95 9.37 -19.69
CA LYS A 226 -1.83 9.79 -18.82
C LYS A 226 -0.99 8.62 -18.31
N ILE A 227 -1.59 7.43 -18.13
CA ILE A 227 -0.83 6.23 -17.77
C ILE A 227 0.06 5.82 -18.94
N LEU A 228 -0.48 5.74 -20.15
CA LEU A 228 0.28 5.41 -21.35
C LEU A 228 1.45 6.38 -21.56
N GLU A 229 1.22 7.68 -21.42
CA GLU A 229 2.25 8.72 -21.50
C GLU A 229 3.29 8.59 -20.37
N ASN A 230 2.85 8.36 -19.12
CA ASN A 230 3.76 8.23 -17.99
C ASN A 230 4.74 7.07 -18.21
N PHE A 231 4.26 5.93 -18.71
CA PHE A 231 5.06 4.72 -18.88
C PHE A 231 5.67 4.52 -20.27
N ASP A 232 5.43 5.44 -21.21
CA ASP A 232 5.88 5.33 -22.60
C ASP A 232 5.37 4.04 -23.25
N LEU A 233 4.04 3.86 -23.20
CA LEU A 233 3.32 2.69 -23.71
C LEU A 233 2.51 3.07 -24.96
N ASP A 234 2.46 2.15 -25.93
CA ASP A 234 1.52 2.25 -27.03
C ASP A 234 0.21 1.53 -26.69
N GLY A 235 -0.85 2.31 -26.45
CA GLY A 235 -2.15 1.78 -26.07
C GLY A 235 -2.85 0.94 -27.14
N SER A 236 -2.47 1.11 -28.42
CA SER A 236 -3.09 0.42 -29.57
C SER A 236 -2.26 -0.75 -30.08
N LYS A 237 -1.05 -0.93 -29.55
CA LYS A 237 -0.19 -2.04 -29.91
C LYS A 237 -0.80 -3.35 -29.41
N ASN A 238 -0.80 -4.34 -30.31
CA ASN A 238 -1.23 -5.69 -29.97
C ASN A 238 -0.27 -6.34 -28.96
N PHE A 239 -0.83 -7.18 -28.09
CA PHE A 239 -0.04 -8.03 -27.21
C PHE A 239 0.74 -9.08 -28.01
N SER A 240 1.79 -9.62 -27.39
CA SER A 240 2.53 -10.72 -28.00
C SER A 240 1.67 -11.97 -28.14
N ASP A 241 1.88 -12.72 -29.23
CA ASP A 241 1.16 -13.98 -29.49
C ASP A 241 1.34 -14.99 -28.35
N ASN A 242 2.50 -14.98 -27.70
CA ASN A 242 2.79 -15.84 -26.56
C ASN A 242 1.91 -15.50 -25.36
N LEU A 243 1.80 -14.21 -25.00
CA LEU A 243 0.93 -13.76 -23.92
C LEU A 243 -0.52 -14.12 -24.22
N LEU A 244 -0.99 -13.85 -25.44
CA LEU A 244 -2.37 -14.16 -25.85
C LEU A 244 -2.66 -15.65 -25.79
N ALA A 245 -1.76 -16.50 -26.31
CA ALA A 245 -1.91 -17.95 -26.26
C ALA A 245 -1.95 -18.46 -24.80
N GLN A 246 -1.09 -17.91 -23.94
CA GLN A 246 -1.07 -18.25 -22.53
C GLN A 246 -2.37 -17.85 -21.85
N ILE A 247 -2.85 -16.61 -22.01
CA ILE A 247 -4.10 -16.12 -21.41
C ILE A 247 -5.33 -16.86 -21.95
N ALA A 248 -5.38 -17.10 -23.26
CA ALA A 248 -6.48 -17.81 -23.92
C ALA A 248 -6.65 -19.26 -23.43
N SER A 249 -5.56 -19.87 -22.97
CA SER A 249 -5.58 -21.24 -22.45
C SER A 249 -6.13 -21.35 -21.03
N LEU A 250 -6.39 -20.23 -20.36
CA LEU A 250 -6.83 -20.18 -18.98
C LEU A 250 -8.36 -20.09 -18.90
N ASP A 251 -8.94 -20.78 -17.91
CA ASP A 251 -10.37 -20.69 -17.63
C ASP A 251 -10.68 -19.28 -17.12
N SER A 252 -11.35 -18.48 -17.96
CA SER A 252 -11.69 -17.10 -17.65
C SER A 252 -13.00 -16.71 -18.32
N GLU A 253 -13.72 -15.76 -17.72
CA GLU A 253 -14.94 -15.21 -18.33
C GLU A 253 -14.70 -14.37 -19.59
N ILE A 254 -13.44 -14.03 -19.90
CA ILE A 254 -13.11 -13.29 -21.12
C ILE A 254 -12.97 -14.32 -22.23
N SER A 255 -13.91 -14.33 -23.18
CA SER A 255 -13.85 -15.27 -24.29
C SER A 255 -12.65 -14.97 -25.18
N LEU A 256 -12.16 -16.00 -25.88
CA LEU A 256 -11.06 -15.83 -26.84
C LEU A 256 -11.40 -14.80 -27.91
N GLU A 257 -12.66 -14.77 -28.38
CA GLU A 257 -13.13 -13.79 -29.35
C GLU A 257 -13.06 -12.35 -28.79
N GLU A 258 -13.50 -12.14 -27.54
CA GLU A 258 -13.43 -10.82 -26.90
C GLU A 258 -11.97 -10.39 -26.72
N LEU A 259 -11.08 -11.30 -26.29
CA LEU A 259 -9.67 -11.01 -26.11
C LEU A 259 -8.97 -10.66 -27.43
N LEU A 260 -9.29 -11.37 -28.53
CA LEU A 260 -8.73 -11.09 -29.84
C LEU A 260 -9.27 -9.78 -30.44
N GLU A 261 -10.55 -9.48 -30.25
CA GLU A 261 -11.15 -8.21 -30.69
C GLU A 261 -10.59 -7.02 -29.91
N LYS A 262 -10.27 -7.23 -28.62
CA LYS A 262 -9.77 -6.22 -27.70
C LYS A 262 -8.28 -6.41 -27.40
N ASN A 263 -7.52 -6.93 -28.36
CA ASN A 263 -6.08 -7.21 -28.26
C ASN A 263 -5.24 -5.91 -28.25
N SER A 264 -5.35 -5.13 -27.19
CA SER A 264 -4.55 -3.95 -26.90
C SER A 264 -4.78 -3.49 -25.46
N LEU A 265 -3.95 -2.58 -24.96
CA LEU A 265 -4.18 -1.98 -23.65
C LEU A 265 -5.51 -1.20 -23.59
N TRP A 266 -5.88 -0.49 -24.66
CA TRP A 266 -7.18 0.19 -24.75
C TRP A 266 -8.35 -0.81 -24.66
N GLY A 267 -8.21 -1.95 -25.34
CA GLY A 267 -9.21 -3.01 -25.32
C GLY A 267 -9.41 -3.60 -23.91
N LEU A 268 -8.32 -4.04 -23.27
CA LEU A 268 -8.37 -4.59 -21.91
C LEU A 268 -8.83 -3.56 -20.87
N TRP A 269 -8.43 -2.30 -21.02
CA TRP A 269 -8.91 -1.22 -20.16
C TRP A 269 -10.44 -1.06 -20.24
N GLY A 270 -11.00 -1.11 -21.45
CA GLY A 270 -12.45 -1.08 -21.66
C GLY A 270 -13.18 -2.25 -21.00
N ILE A 271 -12.61 -3.46 -21.11
CA ILE A 271 -13.14 -4.67 -20.43
C ILE A 271 -13.11 -4.49 -18.92
N LEU A 272 -11.98 -4.02 -18.36
CA LEU A 272 -11.83 -3.78 -16.93
C LEU A 272 -12.86 -2.77 -16.42
N GLN A 273 -13.02 -1.64 -17.10
CA GLN A 273 -14.00 -0.61 -16.72
C GLN A 273 -15.42 -1.15 -16.74
N ARG A 274 -15.76 -1.99 -17.73
CA ARG A 274 -17.06 -2.65 -17.81
C ARG A 274 -17.27 -3.61 -16.64
N LYS A 275 -16.32 -4.52 -16.40
CA LYS A 275 -16.38 -5.48 -15.28
C LYS A 275 -16.43 -4.80 -13.91
N LEU A 276 -15.71 -3.69 -13.71
CA LEU A 276 -15.79 -2.90 -12.47
C LEU A 276 -17.22 -2.44 -12.17
N ARG A 277 -17.92 -1.89 -13.17
CA ARG A 277 -19.31 -1.42 -13.01
C ARG A 277 -20.31 -2.55 -12.84
N GLU A 278 -20.06 -3.70 -13.47
CA GLU A 278 -20.92 -4.89 -13.36
C GLU A 278 -20.77 -5.63 -12.02
N THR A 279 -19.60 -5.52 -11.38
CA THR A 279 -19.29 -6.24 -10.13
C THR A 279 -19.48 -5.36 -8.88
N ILE A 280 -19.29 -4.04 -8.98
CA ILE A 280 -19.34 -3.14 -7.83
C ILE A 280 -20.42 -2.08 -8.05
N ASN A 281 -21.41 -1.99 -7.17
CA ASN A 281 -22.38 -0.87 -7.18
C ASN A 281 -21.88 0.30 -6.34
N THR A 282 -21.46 -0.01 -5.12
CA THR A 282 -21.06 0.96 -4.10
C THR A 282 -19.81 0.47 -3.39
N ILE A 283 -18.94 1.39 -2.99
CA ILE A 283 -17.81 1.07 -2.11
C ILE A 283 -18.16 1.61 -0.73
N GLY A 284 -18.17 0.73 0.27
CA GLY A 284 -18.52 1.07 1.64
C GLY A 284 -17.41 1.84 2.34
N ASN A 285 -17.80 2.85 3.12
CA ASN A 285 -16.86 3.69 3.89
C ASN A 285 -16.25 2.99 5.11
N THR A 286 -16.80 1.84 5.52
CA THR A 286 -16.25 1.07 6.64
C THR A 286 -15.05 0.24 6.16
N LEU A 287 -13.87 0.63 6.61
CA LEU A 287 -12.59 -0.01 6.36
C LEU A 287 -12.25 -0.97 7.49
N ALA A 288 -11.50 -2.04 7.21
CA ALA A 288 -11.12 -2.98 8.26
C ALA A 288 -9.67 -3.45 8.22
N VAL A 289 -9.12 -3.76 9.39
CA VAL A 289 -7.89 -4.51 9.52
C VAL A 289 -8.12 -5.75 10.38
N SER A 290 -7.74 -6.91 9.86
CA SER A 290 -7.80 -8.19 10.55
C SER A 290 -6.41 -8.59 11.04
N TYR A 291 -6.26 -8.70 12.36
CA TYR A 291 -5.00 -9.15 12.95
C TYR A 291 -4.99 -10.66 13.09
N ARG A 292 -3.99 -11.31 12.48
CA ARG A 292 -3.83 -12.77 12.52
C ARG A 292 -2.61 -13.21 13.32
N SER A 293 -2.75 -14.31 14.05
CA SER A 293 -1.64 -14.93 14.75
C SER A 293 -0.68 -15.58 13.76
N GLN A 294 0.61 -15.26 13.84
CA GLN A 294 1.64 -15.96 13.04
C GLN A 294 1.85 -17.42 13.47
N LYS A 295 1.40 -17.80 14.68
CA LYS A 295 1.56 -19.17 15.19
C LYS A 295 0.42 -20.08 14.76
N TYR A 296 -0.80 -19.56 14.70
CA TYR A 296 -2.02 -20.34 14.53
C TYR A 296 -2.80 -19.98 13.26
N GLY A 297 -2.51 -18.84 12.63
CA GLY A 297 -3.19 -18.34 11.43
C GLY A 297 -4.59 -17.76 11.66
N ASP A 298 -5.15 -17.94 12.87
CA ASP A 298 -6.48 -17.47 13.25
C ASP A 298 -6.54 -15.96 13.43
N ILE A 299 -7.74 -15.41 13.24
CA ILE A 299 -8.03 -13.99 13.47
C ILE A 299 -8.11 -13.76 14.99
N MET A 300 -7.26 -12.87 15.48
CA MET A 300 -7.20 -12.46 16.87
C MET A 300 -8.20 -11.34 17.17
N GLU A 301 -8.24 -10.33 16.30
CA GLU A 301 -9.09 -9.15 16.44
C GLU A 301 -9.26 -8.50 15.05
N THR A 302 -10.46 -8.03 14.76
CA THR A 302 -10.73 -7.16 13.61
C THR A 302 -11.08 -5.78 14.12
N LYS A 303 -10.45 -4.75 13.56
CA LYS A 303 -10.77 -3.35 13.85
C LYS A 303 -11.36 -2.68 12.63
N THR A 304 -12.43 -1.93 12.84
CA THR A 304 -13.07 -1.14 11.80
C THR A 304 -12.77 0.35 11.98
N PHE A 305 -12.76 1.07 10.86
CA PHE A 305 -12.54 2.51 10.78
C PHE A 305 -13.46 3.08 9.71
N GLU A 306 -13.87 4.33 9.86
CA GLU A 306 -14.59 5.05 8.81
C GLU A 306 -13.63 5.77 7.88
N TYR A 307 -13.94 5.78 6.59
CA TYR A 307 -13.24 6.54 5.58
C TYR A 307 -13.36 8.05 5.84
N ASP A 308 -12.23 8.75 5.77
CA ASP A 308 -12.13 10.19 6.01
C ASP A 308 -11.26 10.82 4.90
N GLU A 309 -11.95 11.37 3.90
CA GLU A 309 -11.32 11.99 2.74
C GLU A 309 -10.49 13.22 3.11
N ALA A 310 -10.94 14.02 4.10
CA ALA A 310 -10.25 15.22 4.52
C ALA A 310 -8.92 14.88 5.22
N LEU A 311 -8.93 13.86 6.09
CA LEU A 311 -7.73 13.35 6.73
C LEU A 311 -6.75 12.78 5.70
N LEU A 312 -7.24 11.97 4.75
CA LEU A 312 -6.41 11.39 3.69
C LEU A 312 -5.77 12.49 2.83
N THR A 313 -6.58 13.44 2.34
CA THR A 313 -6.12 14.54 1.49
C THR A 313 -5.07 15.38 2.20
N LYS A 314 -5.27 15.70 3.49
CA LYS A 314 -4.28 16.39 4.32
C LYS A 314 -2.97 15.61 4.41
N HIS A 315 -3.05 14.31 4.64
CA HIS A 315 -1.87 13.42 4.71
C HIS A 315 -1.12 13.36 3.37
N LEU A 316 -1.84 13.17 2.26
CA LEU A 316 -1.25 13.09 0.92
C LEU A 316 -0.54 14.38 0.53
N ASN A 317 -1.19 15.53 0.72
CA ASN A 317 -0.56 16.83 0.43
C ASN A 317 0.71 17.03 1.27
N HIS A 318 0.64 16.77 2.58
CA HIS A 318 1.81 16.88 3.45
C HIS A 318 2.95 15.93 3.02
N THR A 319 2.62 14.70 2.63
CA THR A 319 3.62 13.70 2.23
C THR A 319 4.22 14.03 0.85
N LEU A 320 3.41 14.51 -0.09
CA LEU A 320 3.87 14.90 -1.41
C LEU A 320 4.71 16.17 -1.41
N ASP A 321 4.44 17.13 -0.52
CA ASP A 321 5.34 18.27 -0.33
C ASP A 321 6.75 17.83 0.05
N TRP A 322 6.88 16.73 0.81
CA TRP A 322 8.18 16.14 1.10
C TRP A 322 8.79 15.44 -0.11
N TRP A 323 8.03 14.61 -0.81
CA TRP A 323 8.50 13.96 -2.04
C TRP A 323 8.95 14.98 -3.11
N GLN A 324 8.32 16.16 -3.14
CA GLN A 324 8.65 17.29 -4.01
C GLN A 324 9.82 18.15 -3.50
N GLY A 325 10.33 17.89 -2.29
CA GLY A 325 11.38 18.71 -1.68
C GLY A 325 10.92 20.11 -1.24
N LYS A 326 9.61 20.37 -1.18
CA LYS A 326 9.03 21.65 -0.72
C LYS A 326 9.14 21.84 0.78
N ARG A 327 9.36 20.76 1.53
CA ARG A 327 9.59 20.80 2.98
C ARG A 327 10.73 19.89 3.41
N PRO A 328 11.43 20.22 4.52
CA PRO A 328 12.45 19.34 5.06
C PRO A 328 11.82 18.07 5.65
N THR A 329 12.67 17.06 5.82
CA THR A 329 12.34 15.85 6.57
C THR A 329 12.08 16.20 8.04
N VAL A 330 11.01 15.63 8.59
CA VAL A 330 10.69 15.72 10.01
C VAL A 330 10.90 14.38 10.72
N GLY A 331 11.23 14.42 12.01
CA GLY A 331 11.25 13.24 12.85
C GLY A 331 9.90 12.96 13.48
N VAL A 332 9.88 12.10 14.50
CA VAL A 332 8.68 11.82 15.27
C VAL A 332 8.30 12.99 16.17
N GLU A 333 7.03 13.10 16.55
CA GLU A 333 6.65 14.02 17.62
C GLU A 333 7.34 13.65 18.94
N ILE A 334 7.52 14.60 19.85
CA ILE A 334 8.26 14.38 21.11
C ILE A 334 7.59 13.30 21.96
N GLU A 335 6.26 13.26 21.96
CA GLU A 335 5.42 12.27 22.64
C GLU A 335 5.61 10.86 22.08
N GLU A 336 6.11 10.75 20.84
CA GLU A 336 6.37 9.51 20.13
C GLU A 336 7.85 9.11 20.10
N ALA A 337 8.73 9.83 20.83
CA ALA A 337 10.16 9.55 20.87
C ALA A 337 10.51 8.12 21.35
N TRP A 338 9.59 7.43 22.01
CA TRP A 338 9.73 6.01 22.36
C TRP A 338 9.97 5.11 21.12
N LYS A 339 9.50 5.51 19.94
CA LYS A 339 9.76 4.81 18.67
C LYS A 339 11.26 4.77 18.34
N CYS A 340 12.02 5.79 18.75
CA CYS A 340 13.44 5.88 18.50
C CYS A 340 14.22 4.75 19.19
N GLY A 341 13.77 4.24 20.33
CA GLY A 341 14.46 3.17 21.07
C GLY A 341 14.54 1.82 20.34
N LYS A 342 13.76 1.64 19.26
CA LYS A 342 13.79 0.44 18.40
C LYS A 342 14.30 0.76 16.99
N CYS A 343 14.72 2.00 16.74
CA CYS A 343 15.20 2.45 15.45
C CYS A 343 16.66 2.05 15.26
N GLU A 344 16.99 1.44 14.12
CA GLU A 344 18.37 1.04 13.80
C GLU A 344 19.30 2.25 13.58
N PHE A 345 18.73 3.38 13.20
CA PHE A 345 19.47 4.62 12.98
C PHE A 345 19.60 5.45 14.26
N GLU A 346 19.12 4.96 15.41
CA GLU A 346 19.13 5.70 16.69
C GLU A 346 20.50 6.32 17.05
N PRO A 347 21.66 5.65 16.82
CA PRO A 347 22.97 6.23 17.13
C PRO A 347 23.37 7.40 16.22
N THR A 348 22.88 7.43 14.98
CA THR A 348 23.28 8.42 13.95
C THR A 348 22.12 9.31 13.48
N CYS A 349 20.98 9.25 14.16
CA CYS A 349 19.78 9.97 13.76
C CYS A 349 19.95 11.46 14.03
N THR A 350 20.16 12.23 12.96
CA THR A 350 20.40 13.68 13.01
C THR A 350 19.28 14.44 13.71
N TRP A 351 18.02 14.10 13.45
CA TRP A 351 16.87 14.70 14.12
C TRP A 351 16.92 14.47 15.64
N ARG A 352 17.20 13.25 16.08
CA ARG A 352 17.26 12.91 17.51
C ARG A 352 18.41 13.63 18.20
N LEU A 353 19.59 13.63 17.58
CA LEU A 353 20.78 14.32 18.12
C LEU A 353 20.54 15.83 18.23
N ALA A 354 19.92 16.45 17.23
CA ALA A 354 19.53 17.85 17.26
C ALA A 354 18.55 18.15 18.41
N LYS A 355 17.53 17.30 18.62
CA LYS A 355 16.57 17.46 19.73
C LYS A 355 17.22 17.32 21.11
N ILE A 356 18.17 16.40 21.27
CA ILE A 356 18.94 16.27 22.51
C ILE A 356 19.74 17.55 22.79
N GLU A 357 20.34 18.14 21.77
CA GLU A 357 21.11 19.37 21.89
C GLU A 357 20.21 20.58 22.22
N GLU A 358 19.06 20.72 21.55
CA GLU A 358 18.05 21.73 21.88
C GLU A 358 17.62 21.65 23.36
N LEU A 359 17.39 20.43 23.89
CA LEU A 359 17.03 20.22 25.28
C LEU A 359 18.15 20.61 26.25
N LYS A 360 19.42 20.29 25.92
CA LYS A 360 20.59 20.70 26.73
C LYS A 360 20.68 22.22 26.80
N GLN A 361 20.57 22.90 25.66
CA GLN A 361 20.61 24.36 25.58
C GLN A 361 19.46 25.00 26.36
N ALA A 362 18.25 24.45 26.27
CA ALA A 362 17.10 24.92 27.04
C ALA A 362 17.31 24.76 28.56
N MET A 363 17.90 23.64 29.00
CA MET A 363 18.24 23.42 30.42
C MET A 363 19.30 24.41 30.90
N GLU A 364 20.33 24.68 30.10
CA GLU A 364 21.36 25.67 30.43
C GLU A 364 20.80 27.09 30.50
N ALA A 365 19.94 27.48 29.55
CA ALA A 365 19.26 28.76 29.56
C ALA A 365 18.38 28.93 30.82
N LYS A 366 17.65 27.87 31.22
CA LYS A 366 16.88 27.85 32.48
C LYS A 366 17.78 28.00 33.71
N LYS A 367 18.94 27.32 33.75
CA LYS A 367 19.92 27.47 34.84
C LYS A 367 20.49 28.89 34.91
N LYS A 368 20.87 29.48 33.77
CA LYS A 368 21.36 30.87 33.68
C LYS A 368 20.29 31.88 34.14
N THR A 369 19.03 31.67 33.74
CA THR A 369 17.90 32.52 34.17
C THR A 369 17.64 32.41 35.67
N LYS A 370 17.72 31.20 36.24
CA LYS A 370 17.58 30.98 37.68
C LYS A 370 18.70 31.66 38.48
N ARG A 371 19.95 31.58 38.01
CA ARG A 371 21.11 32.29 38.60
C ARG A 371 20.94 33.81 38.59
N LYS A 372 20.53 34.39 37.45
CA LYS A 372 20.25 35.83 37.33
C LYS A 372 19.10 36.30 38.24
N ARG A 373 18.09 35.46 38.47
CA ARG A 373 17.00 35.75 39.42
C ARG A 373 17.46 35.68 40.88
N SER A 374 18.38 34.78 41.24
CA SER A 374 18.94 34.72 42.60
C SER A 374 19.95 35.82 42.89
N GLU A 375 20.59 36.39 41.86
CA GLU A 375 21.57 37.48 41.99
C GLU A 375 20.95 38.89 41.88
N SER A 376 19.64 39.01 41.60
CA SER A 376 18.97 40.31 41.61
C SER A 376 18.86 40.87 43.04
N PRO A 377 19.33 42.10 43.34
CA PRO A 377 19.33 42.63 44.69
C PRO A 377 17.90 42.76 45.21
N ARG A 378 17.65 42.30 46.45
CA ARG A 378 16.44 42.67 47.21
C ARG A 378 16.34 44.20 47.22
N LYS A 379 15.41 44.77 46.46
CA LYS A 379 15.03 46.19 46.62
C LYS A 379 14.70 46.41 48.09
N GLN A 380 15.55 47.15 48.78
CA GLN A 380 15.31 47.59 50.15
C GLN A 380 13.97 48.34 50.17
N LYS A 381 12.99 47.81 50.90
CA LYS A 381 11.78 48.56 51.26
C LYS A 381 12.24 49.68 52.19
N LYS A 382 12.23 50.93 51.70
CA LYS A 382 12.30 52.11 52.56
C LYS A 382 10.91 52.39 53.14
N PRO A 383 10.73 52.48 54.47
CA PRO A 383 9.60 53.19 55.05
C PRO A 383 9.73 54.70 54.83
#